data_AF-A0AAQ4EU70-F1
#
_entry.id   AF-A0AAQ4EU70-F1
#
_cell.length_a   1.000
_cell.length_b   1.000
_cell.length_c   1.000
_cell.angle_alpha   90.00
_cell.angle_beta   90.00
_cell.angle_gamma   90.00
#
_symmetry.space_group_name_H-M   'P 1'
#
loop_
_entity.id
_entity.type
_entity.pdbx_description
1 polymer ?
#
loop_
_entity_poly.entity_id
_entity_poly.type
_entity_poly.pdbx_seq_one_letter_code
_entity_poly.pdbx_strand_id
1 'polypeptide(L)'
;MSVAYAITSLVDTLDDADCLVELVRKIAISHSRRPVTVTNFEHTMAVIVDTLKDRLGSKMTPAATAAWEKTLKLVVNVVADVFKEVRRD
;
A
#
# COMPACT_ATOMS: atom_id res chain seq x y z
N MET A 1 -0.34 -6.29 13.34
CA MET A 1 -0.80 -6.67 11.98
C MET A 1 0.44 -6.91 11.14
N SER A 2 0.53 -8.04 10.44
CA SER A 2 1.62 -8.32 9.51
C SER A 2 1.35 -7.64 8.16
N VAL A 3 2.39 -7.45 7.34
CA VAL A 3 2.26 -6.87 6.00
C VAL A 3 1.36 -7.74 5.11
N ALA A 4 1.51 -9.07 5.18
CA ALA A 4 0.68 -10.00 4.40
C ALA A 4 -0.82 -9.86 4.73
N TYR A 5 -1.17 -9.73 6.01
CA TYR A 5 -2.56 -9.51 6.41
C TYR A 5 -3.09 -8.16 5.91
N ALA A 6 -2.27 -7.10 5.98
CA ALA A 6 -2.65 -5.80 5.45
C ALA A 6 -2.95 -5.86 3.94
N ILE A 7 -2.14 -6.60 3.17
CA ILE A 7 -2.39 -6.80 1.72
C ILE A 7 -3.71 -7.54 1.48
N THR A 8 -4.01 -8.59 2.26
CA THR A 8 -5.32 -9.26 2.20
C THR A 8 -6.45 -8.27 2.46
N SER A 9 -6.36 -7.46 3.52
CA SER A 9 -7.37 -6.45 3.83
C SER A 9 -7.53 -5.38 2.75
N LEU A 10 -6.44 -4.99 2.06
CA LEU A 10 -6.54 -4.07 0.92
C LEU A 10 -7.37 -4.68 -0.21
N VAL A 11 -7.14 -5.97 -0.53
CA VAL A 11 -7.90 -6.67 -1.57
C VAL A 11 -9.37 -6.83 -1.17
N ASP A 12 -9.65 -7.22 0.08
CA ASP A 12 -11.01 -7.42 0.59
C ASP A 12 -11.84 -6.13 0.63
N THR A 13 -11.21 -4.96 0.54
CA THR A 13 -11.86 -3.64 0.61
C THR A 13 -11.89 -2.88 -0.72
N LEU A 14 -11.42 -3.48 -1.83
CA LEU A 14 -11.33 -2.79 -3.13
C LEU A 14 -12.67 -2.25 -3.66
N ASP A 15 -13.77 -2.90 -3.31
CA ASP A 15 -15.12 -2.53 -3.75
C ASP A 15 -15.76 -1.42 -2.87
N ASP A 16 -15.10 -1.03 -1.78
CA ASP A 16 -15.53 0.04 -0.88
C ASP A 16 -14.38 1.05 -0.70
N ALA A 17 -14.40 2.08 -1.55
CA ALA A 17 -13.34 3.08 -1.61
C ALA A 17 -13.14 3.83 -0.29
N ASP A 18 -14.21 4.16 0.43
CA ASP A 18 -14.14 4.87 1.71
C ASP A 18 -13.51 3.99 2.78
N CYS A 19 -13.94 2.73 2.87
CA CYS A 19 -13.35 1.75 3.78
C CYS A 19 -11.87 1.49 3.48
N LEU A 20 -11.51 1.36 2.21
CA LEU A 20 -10.13 1.18 1.76
C LEU A 20 -9.25 2.38 2.18
N VAL A 21 -9.72 3.61 1.98
CA VAL A 21 -8.98 4.81 2.39
C VAL A 21 -8.78 4.85 3.90
N GLU A 22 -9.82 4.60 4.70
CA GLU A 22 -9.72 4.60 6.17
C GLU A 22 -8.81 3.49 6.70
N LEU A 23 -8.84 2.30 6.08
CA LEU A 23 -7.91 1.21 6.39
C LEU A 23 -6.46 1.67 6.18
N VAL A 24 -6.16 2.29 5.04
CA VAL A 24 -4.80 2.79 4.75
C VAL A 24 -4.43 3.92 5.70
N ARG A 25 -5.35 4.84 6.01
CA ARG A 25 -5.09 5.92 6.98
C ARG A 25 -4.68 5.36 8.35
N LYS A 26 -5.36 4.31 8.83
CA LYS A 26 -5.01 3.62 10.08
C LYS A 26 -3.60 3.00 10.02
N ILE A 27 -3.23 2.38 8.90
CA ILE A 27 -1.88 1.86 8.68
C ILE A 27 -0.86 3.00 8.72
N ALA A 28 -1.11 4.11 8.02
CA ALA A 28 -0.25 5.26 7.98
C ALA A 28 -0.05 5.87 9.38
N ILE A 29 -1.12 6.13 10.13
CA ILE A 29 -1.05 6.65 11.51
C ILE A 29 -0.21 5.73 12.41
N SER A 30 -0.33 4.42 12.28
CA SER A 30 0.50 3.49 13.06
C SER A 30 1.99 3.54 12.69
N HIS A 31 2.32 3.89 11.44
CA HIS A 31 3.70 4.02 10.96
C HIS A 31 4.28 5.42 11.18
N SER A 32 3.44 6.43 11.35
CA SER A 32 3.89 7.82 11.51
C SER A 32 4.79 8.00 12.74
N ARG A 33 4.57 7.18 13.78
CA ARG A 33 5.33 7.13 15.05
C ARG A 33 6.72 6.49 14.94
N ARG A 34 7.10 5.99 13.77
CA ARG A 34 8.36 5.31 13.49
C ARG A 34 9.20 6.17 12.53
N PRO A 35 10.53 6.02 12.48
CA PRO A 35 11.40 6.72 11.53
C PRO A 35 11.29 6.13 10.11
N VAL A 36 10.06 5.95 9.63
CA VAL A 36 9.73 5.45 8.29
C VAL A 36 9.28 6.64 7.43
N THR A 37 9.77 6.73 6.20
CA THR A 37 9.43 7.79 5.25
C THR A 37 8.43 7.30 4.21
N VAL A 38 7.82 8.22 3.46
CA VAL A 38 6.98 7.87 2.30
C VAL A 38 7.77 7.03 1.29
N THR A 39 9.05 7.36 1.07
CA THR A 39 9.96 6.59 0.20
C THR A 39 10.16 5.15 0.66
N ASN A 40 10.14 4.87 1.98
CA ASN A 40 10.17 3.48 2.44
C ASN A 40 8.91 2.71 2.01
N PHE A 41 7.74 3.35 1.99
CA PHE A 41 6.53 2.74 1.46
C PHE A 41 6.64 2.51 -0.05
N GLU A 42 7.08 3.51 -0.82
CA GLU A 42 7.31 3.40 -2.27
C GLU A 42 8.19 2.19 -2.61
N HIS A 43 9.34 2.07 -1.94
CA HIS A 43 10.26 0.95 -2.14
C HIS A 43 9.63 -0.39 -1.75
N THR A 44 8.91 -0.45 -0.63
CA THR A 44 8.24 -1.67 -0.18
C THR A 44 7.18 -2.12 -1.19
N MET A 45 6.41 -1.18 -1.74
CA MET A 45 5.37 -1.49 -2.72
C MET A 45 5.95 -1.97 -4.05
N ALA A 46 7.06 -1.38 -4.51
CA ALA A 46 7.77 -1.87 -5.69
C ALA A 46 8.24 -3.32 -5.51
N VAL A 47 8.86 -3.63 -4.35
CA VAL A 47 9.32 -4.98 -4.01
C VAL A 47 8.16 -5.98 -3.92
N ILE A 48 6.97 -5.57 -3.45
CA ILE A 48 5.79 -6.44 -3.45
C ILE A 48 5.41 -6.82 -4.88
N VAL A 49 5.32 -5.85 -5.80
CA VAL A 49 4.99 -6.12 -7.21
C VAL A 49 6.01 -7.04 -7.86
N ASP A 50 7.31 -6.78 -7.64
CA ASP A 50 8.37 -7.61 -8.20
C ASP A 50 8.35 -9.03 -7.62
N THR A 51 8.10 -9.17 -6.31
CA THR A 51 7.92 -10.47 -5.66
C THR A 51 6.72 -11.22 -6.26
N LEU A 52 5.61 -10.54 -6.55
CA LEU A 52 4.45 -11.16 -7.20
C LEU A 52 4.79 -11.61 -8.63
N LYS A 53 5.52 -10.81 -9.40
CA LYS A 53 6.00 -11.17 -10.75
C LYS A 53 6.86 -12.44 -10.69
N ASP A 54 7.85 -12.49 -9.79
CA ASP A 54 8.75 -13.62 -9.65
C ASP A 54 8.02 -14.91 -9.23
N ARG A 55 7.04 -14.79 -8.34
CA ARG A 55 6.33 -15.96 -7.77
C ARG A 55 5.19 -16.47 -8.64
N LEU A 56 4.50 -15.59 -9.35
CA LEU A 56 3.30 -15.94 -10.12
C LEU A 56 3.58 -16.06 -11.62
N GLY A 57 4.73 -15.57 -12.10
CA GLY A 57 5.20 -15.70 -13.47
C GLY A 57 4.14 -15.22 -14.47
N SER A 58 3.72 -16.11 -15.37
CA SER A 58 2.75 -15.81 -16.43
C SER A 58 1.37 -15.36 -15.93
N LYS A 59 1.03 -15.59 -14.66
CA LYS A 59 -0.21 -15.07 -14.06
C LYS A 59 -0.15 -13.56 -13.78
N MET A 60 1.05 -12.99 -13.64
CA MET A 60 1.23 -11.54 -13.57
C MET A 60 1.24 -10.95 -14.98
N THR A 61 0.07 -10.98 -15.61
CA THR A 61 -0.15 -10.33 -16.91
C THR A 61 0.13 -8.82 -16.82
N PRO A 62 0.30 -8.11 -17.95
CA PRO A 62 0.44 -6.66 -17.94
C PRO A 62 -0.73 -5.96 -17.22
N ALA A 63 -1.96 -6.46 -17.41
CA ALA A 63 -3.14 -5.94 -16.72
C ALA A 63 -3.11 -6.19 -15.21
N ALA A 64 -2.70 -7.39 -14.77
CA ALA A 64 -2.56 -7.70 -13.34
C ALA A 64 -1.48 -6.84 -12.67
N THR A 65 -0.34 -6.64 -13.35
CA THR A 65 0.74 -5.76 -12.88
C THR A 65 0.25 -4.33 -12.71
N ALA A 66 -0.41 -3.78 -13.73
CA ALA A 66 -0.95 -2.42 -13.68
C ALA A 66 -2.01 -2.26 -12.57
N ALA A 67 -2.84 -3.27 -12.32
CA ALA A 67 -3.84 -3.26 -11.25
C ALA A 67 -3.19 -3.20 -9.85
N TRP A 68 -2.14 -4.00 -9.62
CA TRP A 68 -1.38 -3.97 -8.37
C TRP A 68 -0.66 -2.63 -8.18
N GLU A 69 0.02 -2.13 -9.22
CA GLU A 69 0.71 -0.83 -9.17
C GLU A 69 -0.26 0.31 -8.86
N LYS A 70 -1.46 0.31 -9.48
CA LYS A 70 -2.51 1.29 -9.20
C LYS A 70 -2.99 1.22 -7.74
N THR A 71 -3.24 0.01 -7.24
CA THR A 71 -3.71 -0.23 -5.86
C THR A 71 -2.67 0.23 -4.85
N LEU A 72 -1.41 -0.12 -5.05
CA LEU A 72 -0.33 0.25 -4.12
C LEU A 72 0.05 1.74 -4.24
N LYS A 73 -0.16 2.37 -5.40
CA LYS A 73 -0.02 3.82 -5.54
C LYS A 73 -1.04 4.59 -4.70
N LEU A 74 -2.28 4.10 -4.59
CA LEU A 74 -3.27 4.65 -3.65
C LEU A 74 -2.73 4.60 -2.22
N VAL A 75 -2.12 3.48 -1.82
CA VAL A 75 -1.54 3.32 -0.48
C VAL A 75 -0.48 4.40 -0.21
N VAL A 76 0.45 4.59 -1.14
CA VAL A 76 1.52 5.61 -1.02
C VAL A 76 0.92 7.02 -0.90
N ASN A 77 -0.06 7.36 -1.74
CA ASN A 77 -0.69 8.68 -1.73
C ASN A 77 -1.35 8.98 -0.38
N VAL A 78 -2.16 8.05 0.14
CA VAL A 78 -2.83 8.22 1.43
C VAL A 78 -1.82 8.30 2.58
N VAL A 79 -0.75 7.51 2.55
CA VAL A 79 0.34 7.59 3.53
C VAL A 79 1.00 8.97 3.49
N ALA A 80 1.29 9.48 2.30
CA ALA A 80 1.91 10.79 2.13
C ALA A 80 1.04 11.90 2.72
N ASP A 81 -0.26 11.87 2.47
CA ASP A 81 -1.19 12.86 2.99
C ASP A 81 -1.34 12.78 4.52
N VAL A 82 -1.50 11.57 5.07
CA VAL A 82 -1.52 11.37 6.53
C VAL A 82 -0.22 11.83 7.18
N PHE A 83 0.95 11.52 6.60
CA PHE A 83 2.22 11.96 7.18
C PHE A 83 2.33 13.48 7.21
N LYS A 84 1.88 14.18 6.16
CA LYS A 84 1.81 15.66 6.16
C LYS A 84 0.85 16.18 7.23
N GLU A 85 -0.26 15.50 7.49
CA GLU A 85 -1.24 15.90 8.50
C GLU A 85 -0.70 15.73 9.93
N VAL A 86 -0.14 14.55 10.24
CA VAL A 86 0.14 14.13 11.63
C VAL A 86 1.58 14.36 12.08
N ARG A 87 2.52 14.56 11.15
CA ARG A 87 3.92 14.91 11.44
C ARG A 87 4.21 16.39 11.23
N ARG A 88 3.17 17.23 11.25
CA ARG A 88 3.37 18.68 11.28
C ARG A 88 4.18 19.04 12.51
N ASP A 89 5.36 19.60 12.26
CA ASP A 89 6.14 20.40 13.20
C ASP A 89 5.41 21.72 13.49
#